data_AF-A0A1W2F8A9-F1
#
_entry.id   AF-A0A1W2F8A9-F1
#
_cell.length_a   1.000
_cell.length_b   1.000
_cell.length_c   1.000
_cell.angle_alpha   90.00
_cell.angle_beta   90.00
_cell.angle_gamma   90.00
#
_symmetry.space_group_name_H-M   'P 1'
#
loop_
_entity.id
_entity.type
_entity.pdbx_description
1 polymer ?
#
loop_
_entity_poly.entity_id
_entity_poly.type
_entity_poly.pdbx_seq_one_letter_code
_entity_poly.pdbx_strand_id
1 'polypeptide(L)'
;MIPEELKQHILLKIGLTKVTSRDCKKIALAINQSLNRNTSVTTIKRVFGFAKSNHQLSKYTLATLHDFVVELAPVLPSCISGEQVVSSFLIKHEAHLFELNDQVGLHPERLVIDALEILFNQDHEFLPLVIEGKCVGIIYLRDLTYFLTRDEKKFGALFHKFNFTLECAIDMLKDIK
;
A
#
# COMPACT_ATOMS: atom_id res chain seq x y z
N MET A 1 -3.83 -32.25 -0.76
CA MET A 1 -3.22 -31.68 -1.99
C MET A 1 -3.34 -30.16 -1.91
N ILE A 2 -2.37 -29.44 -2.45
CA ILE A 2 -2.43 -27.97 -2.53
C ILE A 2 -3.10 -27.64 -3.86
N PRO A 3 -4.04 -26.67 -3.90
CA PRO A 3 -4.59 -26.20 -5.18
C PRO A 3 -3.44 -25.71 -6.07
N GLU A 4 -3.34 -26.20 -7.31
CA GLU A 4 -2.34 -25.70 -8.28
C GLU A 4 -2.50 -24.19 -8.52
N GLU A 5 -3.73 -23.70 -8.40
CA GLU A 5 -4.07 -22.28 -8.39
C GLU A 5 -3.28 -21.52 -7.32
N LEU A 6 -3.16 -22.04 -6.10
CA LEU A 6 -2.41 -21.37 -5.02
C LEU A 6 -0.92 -21.24 -5.38
N LYS A 7 -0.34 -22.26 -6.03
CA LYS A 7 1.07 -22.22 -6.47
C LYS A 7 1.28 -21.21 -7.59
N GLN A 8 0.34 -21.13 -8.53
CA GLN A 8 0.39 -20.16 -9.63
C GLN A 8 0.30 -18.72 -9.12
N HIS A 9 -0.58 -18.44 -8.15
CA HIS A 9 -0.67 -17.10 -7.57
C HIS A 9 0.59 -16.69 -6.79
N ILE A 10 1.21 -17.62 -6.05
CA ILE A 10 2.50 -17.36 -5.37
C ILE A 10 3.60 -17.03 -6.40
N LEU A 11 3.60 -17.74 -7.53
CA LEU A 11 4.54 -17.53 -8.62
C LEU A 11 4.40 -16.14 -9.26
N LEU A 12 3.18 -15.74 -9.56
CA LEU A 12 2.86 -14.41 -10.10
C LEU A 12 3.30 -13.31 -9.13
N LYS A 13 3.03 -13.46 -7.83
CA LYS A 13 3.42 -12.48 -6.80
C LYS A 13 4.92 -12.21 -6.75
N ILE A 14 5.72 -13.23 -7.03
CA ILE A 14 7.18 -13.17 -6.91
C ILE A 14 7.82 -12.86 -8.28
N GLY A 15 7.01 -12.72 -9.33
CA GLY A 15 7.49 -12.45 -10.70
C GLY A 15 8.25 -13.62 -11.31
N LEU A 16 7.94 -14.86 -10.91
CA LEU A 16 8.59 -16.06 -11.41
C LEU A 16 7.66 -16.84 -12.34
N THR A 17 8.19 -17.29 -13.48
CA THR A 17 7.45 -18.13 -14.44
C THR A 17 7.66 -19.62 -14.19
N LYS A 18 8.79 -20.00 -13.58
CA LYS A 18 9.12 -21.37 -13.15
C LYS A 18 9.87 -21.31 -11.82
N VAL A 19 9.45 -22.12 -10.83
CA VAL A 19 10.19 -22.25 -9.56
C VAL A 19 11.38 -23.17 -9.76
N THR A 20 12.54 -22.78 -9.22
CA THR A 20 13.65 -23.71 -8.96
C THR A 20 13.86 -23.89 -7.46
N SER A 21 14.59 -24.94 -7.06
CA SER A 21 14.96 -25.19 -5.64
C SER A 21 15.70 -24.01 -4.99
N ARG A 22 16.38 -23.19 -5.81
CA ARG A 22 17.09 -21.97 -5.37
C ARG A 22 16.11 -20.83 -5.07
N ASP A 23 15.00 -20.75 -5.81
CA ASP A 23 13.95 -19.77 -5.63
C ASP A 23 13.08 -20.06 -4.41
N CYS A 24 13.00 -21.31 -3.94
CA CYS A 24 12.30 -21.62 -2.69
C CYS A 24 12.84 -20.83 -1.48
N LYS A 25 14.13 -20.44 -1.50
CA LYS A 25 14.69 -19.56 -0.47
C LYS A 25 14.13 -18.14 -0.59
N LYS A 26 14.04 -17.61 -1.81
CA LYS A 26 13.45 -16.30 -2.10
C LYS A 26 11.96 -16.26 -1.74
N ILE A 27 11.22 -17.31 -2.09
CA ILE A 27 9.80 -17.45 -1.79
C ILE A 27 9.56 -17.50 -0.29
N ALA A 28 10.32 -18.31 0.45
CA ALA A 28 10.22 -18.36 1.90
C ALA A 28 10.55 -17.00 2.54
N LEU A 29 11.60 -16.33 2.06
CA LEU A 29 11.96 -15.00 2.54
C LEU A 29 10.85 -13.99 2.27
N ALA A 30 10.30 -13.97 1.06
CA ALA A 30 9.21 -13.07 0.68
C ALA A 30 7.96 -13.30 1.53
N ILE A 31 7.56 -14.55 1.76
CA ILE A 31 6.41 -14.87 2.63
C ILE A 31 6.68 -14.40 4.07
N ASN A 32 7.89 -14.61 4.58
CA ASN A 32 8.23 -14.22 5.94
C ASN A 32 8.29 -12.70 6.10
N GLN A 33 8.78 -11.99 5.08
CA GLN A 33 8.81 -10.53 5.04
C GLN A 33 7.41 -9.93 4.93
N SER A 34 6.55 -10.48 4.06
CA SER A 34 5.19 -9.96 3.86
C SER A 34 4.26 -10.25 5.05
N LEU A 35 4.33 -11.44 5.64
CA LEU A 35 3.37 -11.85 6.68
C LEU A 35 3.94 -11.84 8.10
N ASN A 36 5.22 -11.53 8.28
CA ASN A 36 5.94 -11.65 9.55
C ASN A 36 5.76 -13.04 10.22
N ARG A 37 5.65 -14.09 9.40
CA ARG A 37 5.48 -15.50 9.84
C ARG A 37 6.69 -16.31 9.45
N ASN A 38 7.09 -17.27 10.27
CA ASN A 38 8.25 -18.11 9.98
C ASN A 38 7.88 -19.31 9.11
N THR A 39 7.94 -19.13 7.79
CA THR A 39 7.89 -20.21 6.80
C THR A 39 9.30 -20.64 6.43
N SER A 40 9.61 -21.91 6.66
CA SER A 40 10.94 -22.45 6.33
C SER A 40 11.07 -22.76 4.84
N VAL A 41 12.29 -22.67 4.32
CA VAL A 41 12.62 -23.04 2.94
C VAL A 41 12.21 -24.48 2.63
N THR A 42 12.32 -25.37 3.61
CA THR A 42 11.92 -26.78 3.47
C THR A 42 10.40 -26.94 3.35
N THR A 43 9.60 -26.10 4.00
CA THR A 43 8.14 -26.06 3.82
C THR A 43 7.77 -25.65 2.40
N ILE A 44 8.40 -24.60 1.86
CA ILE A 44 8.18 -24.16 0.47
C ILE A 44 8.64 -25.20 -0.54
N LYS A 45 9.79 -25.85 -0.30
CA LYS A 45 10.24 -26.97 -1.14
C LYS A 45 9.22 -28.10 -1.19
N ARG A 46 8.50 -28.38 -0.09
CA ARG A 46 7.41 -29.36 -0.07
C ARG A 46 6.17 -28.87 -0.83
N VAL A 47 5.82 -27.58 -0.72
CA VAL A 47 4.72 -26.95 -1.48
C VAL A 47 4.91 -27.14 -2.98
N PHE A 48 6.09 -26.82 -3.48
CA PHE A 48 6.42 -26.87 -4.90
C PHE A 48 6.94 -28.24 -5.39
N GLY A 49 6.95 -29.27 -4.52
CA GLY A 49 7.32 -30.63 -4.91
C GLY A 49 8.83 -30.90 -5.04
N PHE A 50 9.69 -29.97 -4.62
CA PHE A 50 11.15 -30.16 -4.57
C PHE A 50 11.63 -31.01 -3.39
N ALA A 51 10.76 -31.29 -2.42
CA ALA A 51 11.04 -32.18 -1.29
C ALA A 51 9.86 -33.12 -1.05
N LYS A 52 10.14 -34.42 -0.91
CA LYS A 52 9.12 -35.43 -0.56
C LYS A 52 8.55 -35.13 0.83
N SER A 53 7.23 -35.22 0.96
CA SER A 53 6.53 -35.12 2.24
C SER A 53 5.49 -36.23 2.32
N ASN A 54 5.52 -36.99 3.41
CA ASN A 54 4.50 -38.00 3.73
C ASN A 54 3.33 -37.39 4.53
N HIS A 55 3.46 -36.11 4.92
CA HIS A 55 2.46 -35.40 5.70
C HIS A 55 1.88 -34.22 4.91
N GLN A 56 0.57 -34.05 5.04
CA GLN A 56 -0.13 -32.89 4.49
C GLN A 56 0.35 -31.62 5.18
N LEU A 57 0.33 -30.49 4.47
CA LEU A 57 0.67 -29.20 5.06
C LEU A 57 -0.28 -28.88 6.20
N SER A 58 0.25 -28.28 7.27
CA SER A 58 -0.58 -27.87 8.40
C SER A 58 -1.60 -26.82 7.97
N LYS A 59 -2.75 -26.76 8.66
CA LYS A 59 -3.75 -25.70 8.47
C LYS A 59 -3.12 -24.30 8.58
N TYR A 60 -2.16 -24.15 9.50
CA TYR A 60 -1.35 -22.94 9.65
C TYR A 60 -0.56 -22.59 8.38
N THR A 61 0.08 -23.58 7.75
CA THR A 61 0.84 -23.34 6.51
C THR A 61 -0.10 -22.97 5.36
N LEU A 62 -1.23 -23.65 5.24
CA LEU A 62 -2.23 -23.34 4.20
C LEU A 62 -2.81 -21.94 4.38
N ALA A 63 -3.18 -21.56 5.61
CA ALA A 63 -3.65 -20.22 5.93
C ALA A 63 -2.58 -19.17 5.59
N THR A 64 -1.32 -19.41 5.95
CA THR A 64 -0.21 -18.50 5.63
C THR A 64 0.00 -18.34 4.13
N LEU A 65 -0.07 -19.42 3.35
CA LEU A 65 0.03 -19.33 1.89
C LEU A 65 -1.18 -18.62 1.28
N HIS A 66 -2.38 -18.83 1.85
CA HIS A 66 -3.59 -18.17 1.41
C HIS A 66 -3.54 -16.67 1.73
N ASP A 67 -3.11 -16.28 2.92
CA ASP A 67 -2.93 -14.88 3.33
C ASP A 67 -1.92 -14.18 2.40
N PHE A 68 -0.84 -14.88 2.03
CA PHE A 68 0.16 -14.36 1.09
C PHE A 68 -0.41 -14.15 -0.31
N VAL A 69 -1.39 -14.95 -0.73
CA VAL A 69 -2.07 -14.83 -2.02
C VAL A 69 -3.27 -13.88 -1.96
N VAL A 70 -3.95 -13.74 -0.82
CA VAL A 70 -5.07 -12.79 -0.66
C VAL A 70 -4.56 -11.35 -0.68
N GLU A 71 -3.33 -11.12 -0.26
CA GLU A 71 -2.59 -9.87 -0.53
C GLU A 71 -2.42 -9.58 -2.05
N LEU A 72 -2.81 -10.49 -2.96
CA LEU A 72 -2.83 -10.33 -4.42
C LEU A 72 -4.16 -9.76 -4.96
N ALA A 73 -5.22 -9.67 -4.15
CA ALA A 73 -6.39 -8.88 -4.52
C ALA A 73 -6.06 -7.41 -4.25
N PRO A 74 -6.28 -6.48 -5.19
CA PRO A 74 -6.17 -5.05 -4.92
C PRO A 74 -7.33 -4.66 -4.00
N VAL A 75 -7.15 -4.91 -2.71
CA VAL A 75 -8.04 -4.43 -1.66
C VAL A 75 -7.59 -3.01 -1.34
N LEU A 76 -8.21 -2.07 -2.02
CA LEU A 76 -8.79 -0.94 -1.30
C LEU A 76 -9.67 -1.51 -0.16
N PRO A 77 -9.67 -0.91 1.02
CA PRO A 77 -8.61 -0.80 2.01
C PRO A 77 -8.84 -1.83 3.15
N SER A 78 -7.77 -2.33 3.77
CA SER A 78 -7.84 -2.79 5.16
C SER A 78 -6.51 -2.60 5.86
N CYS A 79 -6.45 -1.48 6.58
CA CYS A 79 -5.79 -1.33 7.87
C CYS A 79 -4.26 -1.58 7.90
N ILE A 80 -3.55 -0.46 7.92
CA ILE A 80 -2.16 -0.30 8.31
C ILE A 80 -1.88 -1.05 9.63
N SER A 81 -0.82 -1.87 9.66
CA SER A 81 -0.11 -2.14 10.91
C SER A 81 1.40 -2.31 10.66
N GLY A 82 2.19 -1.47 11.34
CA GLY A 82 3.64 -1.64 11.50
C GLY A 82 4.49 -0.68 10.66
N GLU A 83 4.86 0.45 11.29
CA GLU A 83 6.01 1.32 10.97
C GLU A 83 6.39 1.46 9.50
N GLN A 84 5.86 2.48 8.83
CA GLN A 84 6.53 3.03 7.65
C GLN A 84 6.83 4.51 7.82
N VAL A 85 8.14 4.76 7.92
CA VAL A 85 8.79 6.05 7.76
C VAL A 85 8.27 6.69 6.47
N VAL A 86 7.62 7.83 6.65
CA VAL A 86 6.98 8.67 5.64
C VAL A 86 7.93 8.98 4.48
N SER A 87 7.78 8.21 3.40
CA SER A 87 8.27 8.49 2.06
C SER A 87 7.03 8.31 1.18
N SER A 88 6.37 9.33 0.63
CA SER A 88 6.89 10.51 -0.05
C SER A 88 5.69 11.41 -0.39
N PHE A 89 5.64 12.63 0.14
CA PHE A 89 4.71 13.69 -0.33
C PHE A 89 5.14 14.31 -1.66
N LEU A 90 6.21 13.79 -2.25
CA LEU A 90 6.75 14.15 -3.54
C LEU A 90 7.46 12.93 -4.09
N ILE A 91 6.84 12.22 -5.03
CA ILE A 91 7.65 11.42 -5.96
C ILE A 91 8.31 12.43 -6.90
N LYS A 92 9.37 13.08 -6.39
CA LYS A 92 10.36 13.72 -7.22
C LYS A 92 11.26 12.57 -7.68
N HIS A 93 11.20 12.26 -8.97
CA HIS A 93 11.83 11.14 -9.68
C HIS A 93 11.01 9.85 -9.74
N GLU A 94 10.26 9.75 -10.85
CA GLU A 94 9.94 8.58 -11.68
C GLU A 94 9.61 7.20 -11.07
N ALA A 95 8.65 6.57 -11.76
CA ALA A 95 8.25 5.15 -11.76
C ALA A 95 7.29 4.70 -10.64
N HIS A 96 5.99 4.91 -10.88
CA HIS A 96 5.03 3.89 -11.33
C HIS A 96 3.66 4.58 -11.47
N LEU A 97 3.37 5.08 -12.67
CA LEU A 97 2.10 5.73 -13.00
C LEU A 97 0.98 4.69 -12.98
N PHE A 98 0.20 4.68 -11.91
CA PHE A 98 -1.14 4.10 -11.95
C PHE A 98 -2.01 5.02 -12.82
N GLU A 99 -2.47 4.52 -13.96
CA GLU A 99 -3.59 5.13 -14.68
C GLU A 99 -4.82 4.95 -13.81
N LEU A 100 -5.29 6.05 -13.23
CA LEU A 100 -6.52 6.07 -12.46
C LEU A 100 -7.63 6.56 -13.38
N ASN A 101 -8.78 5.89 -13.36
CA ASN A 101 -9.98 6.49 -13.95
C ASN A 101 -10.27 7.80 -13.20
N ASP A 102 -10.72 8.84 -13.91
CA ASP A 102 -10.95 10.21 -13.40
C ASP A 102 -11.90 10.31 -12.19
N GLN A 103 -12.52 9.19 -11.78
CA GLN A 103 -13.41 9.10 -10.63
C GLN A 103 -12.71 8.73 -9.30
N VAL A 104 -11.42 8.37 -9.33
CA VAL A 104 -10.75 7.72 -8.19
C VAL A 104 -9.83 8.65 -7.40
N GLY A 105 -9.77 9.95 -7.69
CA GLY A 105 -8.92 10.89 -6.95
C GLY A 105 -9.28 12.36 -7.07
N LEU A 106 -8.53 13.20 -6.35
CA LEU A 106 -8.78 14.64 -6.25
C LEU A 106 -7.82 15.46 -7.10
N HIS A 107 -8.35 16.50 -7.74
CA HIS A 107 -7.50 17.49 -8.40
C HIS A 107 -6.75 18.33 -7.36
N PRO A 108 -5.45 18.67 -7.54
CA PRO A 108 -4.68 19.47 -6.59
C PRO A 108 -5.25 20.86 -6.28
N GLU A 109 -6.04 21.41 -7.20
CA GLU A 109 -6.72 22.71 -7.02
C GLU A 109 -7.99 22.62 -6.14
N ARG A 110 -8.44 21.42 -5.74
CA ARG A 110 -9.52 21.25 -4.75
C ARG A 110 -9.12 21.86 -3.41
N LEU A 111 -10.10 22.28 -2.63
CA LEU A 111 -9.86 22.85 -1.31
C LEU A 111 -9.59 21.75 -0.26
N VAL A 112 -8.89 22.12 0.80
CA VAL A 112 -8.67 21.25 1.97
C VAL A 112 -10.00 20.81 2.60
N ILE A 113 -10.98 21.70 2.69
CA ILE A 113 -12.30 21.37 3.22
C ILE A 113 -13.00 20.28 2.40
N ASP A 114 -12.88 20.36 1.08
CA ASP A 114 -13.48 19.38 0.18
C ASP A 114 -12.84 18.00 0.35
N ALA A 115 -11.51 17.96 0.48
CA ALA A 115 -10.80 16.71 0.69
C ALA A 115 -11.17 16.05 2.01
N LEU A 116 -11.34 16.84 3.08
CA LEU A 116 -11.79 16.34 4.37
C LEU A 116 -13.21 15.78 4.29
N GLU A 117 -14.13 16.50 3.65
CA GLU A 117 -15.50 16.02 3.47
C GLU A 117 -15.53 14.66 2.77
N ILE A 118 -14.72 14.47 1.72
CA ILE A 118 -14.63 13.20 0.99
C ILE A 118 -14.03 12.10 1.87
N LEU A 119 -12.91 12.38 2.56
CA LEU A 119 -12.28 11.45 3.50
C LEU A 119 -13.26 10.98 4.58
N PHE A 120 -14.05 11.90 5.16
CA PHE A 120 -15.04 11.58 6.18
C PHE A 120 -16.23 10.80 5.62
N ASN A 121 -16.78 11.22 4.48
CA ASN A 121 -17.97 10.58 3.90
C ASN A 121 -17.69 9.17 3.37
N GLN A 122 -16.44 8.89 2.97
CA GLN A 122 -16.03 7.59 2.42
C GLN A 122 -15.30 6.71 3.44
N ASP A 123 -15.14 7.17 4.69
CA ASP A 123 -14.37 6.49 5.74
C ASP A 123 -12.97 6.08 5.26
N HIS A 124 -12.28 7.02 4.60
CA HIS A 124 -10.95 6.82 4.04
C HIS A 124 -9.90 7.60 4.84
N GLU A 125 -8.74 6.97 5.06
CA GLU A 125 -7.62 7.62 5.74
C GLU A 125 -6.74 8.46 4.79
N PHE A 126 -6.89 8.28 3.48
CA PHE A 126 -6.13 8.99 2.45
C PHE A 126 -6.87 9.07 1.12
N LEU A 127 -6.48 10.01 0.27
CA LEU A 127 -6.96 10.16 -1.10
C LEU A 127 -5.80 10.35 -2.09
N PRO A 128 -5.85 9.75 -3.28
CA PRO A 128 -4.88 10.05 -4.33
C PRO A 128 -5.18 11.40 -4.99
N LEU A 129 -4.14 12.11 -5.37
CA LEU A 129 -4.20 13.31 -6.19
C LEU A 129 -4.04 12.96 -7.66
N VAL A 130 -4.94 13.44 -8.51
CA VAL A 130 -5.03 13.08 -9.92
C VAL A 130 -5.03 14.32 -10.80
N ILE A 131 -4.14 14.32 -11.80
CA ILE A 131 -4.10 15.32 -12.87
C ILE A 131 -4.13 14.53 -14.18
N GLU A 132 -5.07 14.85 -15.09
CA GLU A 132 -5.16 14.20 -16.41
C GLU A 132 -5.14 12.66 -16.34
N GLY A 133 -5.91 12.06 -15.42
CA GLY A 133 -5.96 10.61 -15.21
C GLY A 133 -4.71 9.98 -14.56
N LYS A 134 -3.73 10.78 -14.15
CA LYS A 134 -2.47 10.30 -13.55
C LYS A 134 -2.41 10.62 -12.07
N CYS A 135 -2.09 9.60 -11.25
CA CYS A 135 -1.79 9.80 -9.84
C CYS A 135 -0.47 10.58 -9.68
N VAL A 136 -0.53 11.78 -9.10
CA VAL A 136 0.63 12.65 -8.84
C VAL A 136 1.04 12.70 -7.37
N GLY A 137 0.20 12.17 -6.47
CA GLY A 137 0.49 12.16 -5.04
C GLY A 137 -0.60 11.48 -4.22
N ILE A 138 -0.36 11.33 -2.93
CA ILE A 138 -1.34 10.82 -1.96
C ILE A 138 -1.38 11.80 -0.79
N ILE A 139 -2.58 12.14 -0.34
CA ILE A 139 -2.80 12.99 0.83
C ILE A 139 -3.49 12.20 1.92
N TYR A 140 -2.96 12.24 3.14
CA TYR A 140 -3.55 11.55 4.28
C TYR A 140 -4.35 12.53 5.15
N LEU A 141 -5.40 12.01 5.77
CA LEU A 141 -6.20 12.73 6.76
C LEU A 141 -5.31 13.31 7.87
N ARG A 142 -4.27 12.57 8.28
CA ARG A 142 -3.32 13.01 9.30
C ARG A 142 -2.55 14.27 8.90
N ASP A 143 -2.15 14.40 7.64
CA ASP A 143 -1.37 15.57 7.19
C ASP A 143 -2.25 16.80 7.09
N LEU A 144 -3.49 16.63 6.59
CA LEU A 144 -4.47 17.71 6.58
C LEU A 144 -4.81 18.16 8.01
N THR A 145 -5.00 17.20 8.92
CA THR A 145 -5.22 17.48 10.34
C THR A 145 -4.03 18.23 10.94
N TYR A 146 -2.81 17.80 10.65
CA TYR A 146 -1.59 18.47 11.11
C TYR A 146 -1.49 19.89 10.54
N PHE A 147 -1.70 20.07 9.24
CA PHE A 147 -1.71 21.37 8.55
C PHE A 147 -2.69 22.36 9.20
N LEU A 148 -3.91 21.90 9.52
CA LEU A 148 -4.97 22.71 10.12
C LEU A 148 -4.67 23.05 11.58
N THR A 149 -4.22 22.08 12.37
CA THR A 149 -3.98 22.24 13.81
C THR A 149 -2.67 22.95 14.11
N ARG A 150 -1.77 23.11 13.13
CA ARG A 150 -0.53 23.85 13.31
C ARG A 150 -0.80 25.32 13.55
N ASP A 151 -0.29 25.85 14.65
CA ASP A 151 -0.37 27.29 14.92
C ASP A 151 0.81 27.99 14.23
N GLU A 152 0.54 28.64 13.09
CA GLU A 152 1.54 29.43 12.37
C GLU A 152 1.15 30.88 12.30
N LYS A 153 2.00 31.74 12.88
CA LYS A 153 1.85 33.21 12.82
C LYS A 153 1.85 33.76 11.39
N LYS A 154 2.32 33.00 10.39
CA LYS A 154 2.58 33.46 9.02
C LYS A 154 1.32 33.54 8.14
N PHE A 155 0.32 32.69 8.35
CA PHE A 155 -0.82 32.55 7.42
C PHE A 155 -2.20 32.73 8.07
N GLY A 156 -2.23 33.16 9.34
CA GLY A 156 -3.46 33.58 10.00
C GLY A 156 -4.31 32.43 10.56
N ALA A 157 -5.59 32.73 10.81
CA ALA A 157 -6.51 31.85 11.53
C ALA A 157 -6.83 30.55 10.79
N LEU A 158 -7.19 29.51 11.56
CA LEU A 158 -7.55 28.18 11.07
C LEU A 158 -8.65 28.19 9.98
N PHE A 159 -9.58 29.14 10.04
CA PHE A 159 -10.59 29.36 9.00
C PHE A 159 -9.99 29.59 7.60
N HIS A 160 -8.91 30.36 7.50
CA HIS A 160 -8.28 30.62 6.21
C HIS A 160 -7.64 29.36 5.65
N LYS A 161 -7.08 28.50 6.50
CA LYS A 161 -6.41 27.25 6.09
C LYS A 161 -7.36 26.26 5.43
N PHE A 162 -8.63 26.23 5.80
CA PHE A 162 -9.62 25.37 5.14
C PHE A 162 -9.84 25.72 3.66
N ASN A 163 -9.62 26.99 3.31
CA ASN A 163 -9.79 27.50 1.95
C ASN A 163 -8.50 27.41 1.12
N PHE A 164 -7.49 26.69 1.59
CA PHE A 164 -6.28 26.46 0.81
C PHE A 164 -6.54 25.33 -0.18
N THR A 165 -5.94 25.41 -1.36
CA THR A 165 -5.90 24.27 -2.28
C THR A 165 -5.00 23.18 -1.71
N LEU A 166 -5.20 21.94 -2.15
CA LEU A 166 -4.37 20.81 -1.74
C LEU A 166 -2.90 21.03 -2.14
N GLU A 167 -2.66 21.62 -3.31
CA GLU A 167 -1.32 22.01 -3.75
C GLU A 167 -0.64 22.99 -2.76
N CYS A 168 -1.32 24.07 -2.39
CA CYS A 168 -0.77 25.04 -1.43
C CYS A 168 -0.51 24.40 -0.05
N ALA A 169 -1.44 23.57 0.43
CA ALA A 169 -1.27 22.86 1.69
C ALA A 169 -0.07 21.91 1.65
N ILE A 170 0.12 21.20 0.54
CA ILE A 170 1.24 20.28 0.32
C ILE A 170 2.57 21.02 0.26
N ASP A 171 2.64 22.15 -0.46
CA ASP A 171 3.86 22.95 -0.51
C ASP A 171 4.27 23.44 0.88
N MET A 172 3.30 23.87 1.68
CA MET A 172 3.55 24.27 3.06
C MET A 172 4.02 23.10 3.93
N LEU A 173 3.54 21.89 3.69
CA LEU A 173 3.97 20.69 4.42
C LEU A 173 5.41 20.27 4.08
N LYS A 174 5.92 20.61 2.89
CA LYS A 174 7.32 20.33 2.48
C LYS A 174 8.32 21.22 3.19
N ASP A 175 7.99 22.51 3.37
CA ASP A 175 8.86 23.51 4.01
C ASP A 175 9.10 23.24 5.52
N ILE A 176 8.45 22.22 6.07
CA ILE A 176 8.53 21.83 7.49
C ILE A 176 9.65 20.81 7.75
N LYS A 177 10.12 20.11 6.71
CA LYS A 177 11.18 19.09 6.80
C LYS A 177 12.56 19.69 6.58
#